data_AF-A0A321LXW4-F1
#
_entry.id   AF-A0A321LXW4-F1
#
_cell.length_a   1.000
_cell.length_b   1.000
_cell.length_c   1.000
_cell.angle_alpha   90.00
_cell.angle_beta   90.00
_cell.angle_gamma   90.00
#
_symmetry.space_group_name_H-M   'P 1'
#
loop_
_entity.id
_entity.type
_entity.pdbx_description
1 polymer ?
#
loop_
_entity_poly.entity_id
_entity_poly.type
_entity_poly.pdbx_seq_one_letter_code
_entity_poly.pdbx_strand_id
1 'polypeptide(L)'
;MLSLGKVNDPVSKRLQKQYIAQLQQISTETTKIHFPYPFYFSQALDIDEARQKQLPQGSIRFDQFNGQTVLAISGNYYISYSSSQLNGNQRARKTYQDVALPLLKAAVAHTDRSVPFEAYAFEISHHVRNKVLKVNTEGAENLMILFPRAVAERLVHAKDTESQQSALLESEVYLNGEPFTLWLTGDDAPEDVKDHYLARHGHGDSPKTSSITTEPMEPGTLVSTNLVPDSELAHTVRERRNAPPDLSPSRLDKLRATYGPTLQRLVPELKEQAHLVDYAPPSFIAFHSGAYLQLSMNTDLEQPAGSSQYRIAAMAFESHISHVLRPVTKYFHDNPQFDGVDFSTTVHQPGQSGGQSVEFIVSFATLLCYDKYDCTGQELINRSMVLINGERVALDLQRAEAEYAAH
;
A
#
# COMPACT_ATOMS: atom_id res chain seq x y z
N MET A 1 -7.08 24.55 -14.85
CA MET A 1 -7.03 23.57 -13.73
C MET A 1 -8.40 23.33 -13.08
N LEU A 2 -9.51 23.86 -13.61
CA LEU A 2 -10.85 23.67 -13.04
C LEU A 2 -11.73 22.92 -14.02
N SER A 3 -12.54 21.99 -13.52
CA SER A 3 -13.53 21.27 -14.31
C SER A 3 -14.90 21.37 -13.65
N LEU A 4 -15.82 22.13 -14.24
CA LEU A 4 -17.22 22.20 -13.82
C LEU A 4 -18.06 21.02 -14.35
N GLY A 5 -17.53 20.25 -15.31
CA GLY A 5 -18.29 19.28 -16.10
C GLY A 5 -18.17 17.81 -15.67
N LYS A 6 -17.33 17.48 -14.68
CA LYS A 6 -17.03 16.08 -14.31
C LYS A 6 -17.06 15.77 -12.81
N VAL A 7 -17.62 16.65 -11.99
CA VAL A 7 -17.93 16.32 -10.60
C VAL A 7 -19.27 15.59 -10.64
N ASN A 8 -19.36 14.30 -10.31
CA ASN A 8 -20.63 13.57 -10.46
C ASN A 8 -21.58 13.79 -9.27
N ASP A 9 -21.01 14.03 -8.09
CA ASP A 9 -21.75 14.24 -6.84
C ASP A 9 -22.45 15.64 -6.78
N PRO A 10 -23.75 15.70 -6.45
CA PRO A 10 -24.50 16.96 -6.37
C PRO A 10 -23.99 17.96 -5.33
N VAL A 11 -23.43 17.50 -4.21
CA VAL A 11 -22.89 18.37 -3.16
C VAL A 11 -21.60 19.03 -3.66
N SER A 12 -20.67 18.24 -4.17
CA SER A 12 -19.42 18.71 -4.74
C SER A 12 -19.65 19.65 -5.93
N LYS A 13 -20.65 19.38 -6.81
CA LYS A 13 -21.05 20.32 -7.88
C LYS A 13 -21.49 21.68 -7.33
N ARG A 14 -22.25 21.69 -6.24
CA ARG A 14 -22.76 22.93 -5.61
C ARG A 14 -21.61 23.73 -5.03
N LEU A 15 -20.72 23.08 -4.28
CA LEU A 15 -19.54 23.71 -3.71
C LEU A 15 -18.60 24.24 -4.80
N GLN A 16 -18.38 23.46 -5.86
CA GLN A 16 -17.59 23.89 -7.01
C GLN A 16 -18.10 25.19 -7.63
N LYS A 17 -19.43 25.35 -7.78
CA LYS A 17 -20.05 26.57 -8.30
C LYS A 17 -19.97 27.73 -7.32
N GLN A 18 -20.27 27.46 -6.05
CA GLN A 18 -20.31 28.50 -5.00
C GLN A 18 -18.94 29.10 -4.73
N TYR A 19 -17.88 28.29 -4.73
CA TYR A 19 -16.51 28.70 -4.38
C TYR A 19 -15.57 28.77 -5.60
N ILE A 20 -16.11 28.88 -6.82
CA ILE A 20 -15.30 28.84 -8.05
C ILE A 20 -14.21 29.93 -8.08
N ALA A 21 -14.50 31.13 -7.58
CA ALA A 21 -13.54 32.23 -7.53
C ALA A 21 -12.34 31.92 -6.63
N GLN A 22 -12.59 31.24 -5.51
CA GLN A 22 -11.54 30.80 -4.59
C GLN A 22 -10.69 29.69 -5.19
N LEU A 23 -11.32 28.72 -5.87
CA LEU A 23 -10.59 27.67 -6.58
C LEU A 23 -9.75 28.24 -7.73
N GLN A 24 -10.21 29.29 -8.40
CA GLN A 24 -9.42 30.04 -9.38
C GLN A 24 -8.21 30.70 -8.73
N GLN A 25 -8.37 31.31 -7.55
CA GLN A 25 -7.26 31.92 -6.82
C GLN A 25 -6.21 30.87 -6.42
N ILE A 26 -6.62 29.74 -5.85
CA ILE A 26 -5.70 28.62 -5.56
C ILE A 26 -4.99 28.19 -6.84
N SER A 27 -5.72 28.00 -7.94
CA SER A 27 -5.14 27.63 -9.23
C SER A 27 -4.10 28.64 -9.72
N THR A 28 -4.34 29.95 -9.57
CA THR A 28 -3.38 30.99 -9.97
C THR A 28 -2.12 30.92 -9.12
N GLU A 29 -2.25 30.77 -7.80
CA GLU A 29 -1.08 30.69 -6.91
C GLU A 29 -0.28 29.42 -7.14
N THR A 30 -0.93 28.29 -7.38
CA THR A 30 -0.23 27.03 -7.64
C THR A 30 0.54 27.05 -8.96
N THR A 31 0.13 27.84 -9.96
CA THR A 31 0.92 28.02 -11.20
C THR A 31 2.25 28.74 -11.00
N LYS A 32 2.42 29.45 -9.88
CA LYS A 32 3.67 30.16 -9.55
C LYS A 32 4.70 29.25 -8.89
N ILE A 33 4.31 28.05 -8.48
CA ILE A 33 5.20 27.08 -7.83
C ILE A 33 6.17 26.53 -8.88
N HIS A 34 7.46 26.62 -8.59
CA HIS A 34 8.49 25.99 -9.39
C HIS A 34 8.72 24.56 -8.87
N PHE A 35 8.43 23.58 -9.73
CA PHE A 35 8.68 22.17 -9.46
C PHE A 35 10.03 21.75 -10.08
N PRO A 36 10.80 20.86 -9.43
CA PRO A 36 12.09 20.40 -9.98
C PRO A 36 11.97 19.68 -11.33
N TYR A 37 10.84 19.04 -11.59
CA TYR A 37 10.46 18.43 -12.87
C TYR A 37 9.08 18.93 -13.28
N PRO A 38 8.69 18.83 -14.56
CA PRO A 38 7.38 19.27 -15.02
C PRO A 38 6.26 18.62 -14.21
N PHE A 39 5.35 19.44 -13.69
CA PHE A 39 4.14 18.98 -13.04
C PHE A 39 2.92 19.51 -13.81
N TYR A 40 2.02 18.61 -14.17
CA TYR A 40 0.79 18.94 -14.89
C TYR A 40 -0.42 18.54 -14.07
N PHE A 41 -1.23 19.53 -13.77
CA PHE A 41 -2.53 19.37 -13.15
C PHE A 41 -3.47 18.57 -14.06
N SER A 42 -3.91 17.40 -13.59
CA SER A 42 -4.71 16.48 -14.38
C SER A 42 -5.63 15.62 -13.51
N GLN A 43 -6.81 15.31 -14.01
CA GLN A 43 -7.73 14.30 -13.45
C GLN A 43 -7.37 12.88 -13.88
N ALA A 44 -6.69 12.75 -15.01
CA ALA A 44 -6.23 11.46 -15.51
C ALA A 44 -4.74 11.33 -15.17
N LEU A 45 -4.41 10.25 -14.49
CA LEU A 45 -3.07 9.95 -14.01
C LEU A 45 -2.40 8.90 -14.90
N ASP A 46 -1.08 8.76 -14.78
CA ASP A 46 -0.27 7.84 -15.59
C ASP A 46 -0.48 8.06 -17.10
N ILE A 47 -0.21 9.29 -17.55
CA ILE A 47 -0.28 9.65 -18.96
C ILE A 47 1.08 10.16 -19.41
N ASP A 48 1.48 9.77 -20.63
CA ASP A 48 2.67 10.29 -21.29
C ASP A 48 2.65 11.84 -21.37
N GLU A 49 3.81 12.48 -21.26
CA GLU A 49 3.90 13.95 -21.22
C GLU A 49 3.39 14.61 -22.51
N ALA A 50 3.61 13.98 -23.66
CA ALA A 50 3.15 14.50 -24.95
C ALA A 50 1.63 14.54 -25.01
N ARG A 51 0.94 13.49 -24.56
CA ARG A 51 -0.52 13.45 -24.44
C ARG A 51 -1.04 14.38 -23.34
N GLN A 52 -0.35 14.48 -22.21
CA GLN A 52 -0.74 15.38 -21.12
C GLN A 52 -0.76 16.85 -21.55
N LYS A 53 0.18 17.27 -22.40
CA LYS A 53 0.21 18.63 -22.97
C LYS A 53 -1.01 18.98 -23.84
N GLN A 54 -1.72 17.96 -24.33
CA GLN A 54 -2.91 18.12 -25.19
C GLN A 54 -4.22 18.06 -24.40
N LEU A 55 -4.20 17.64 -23.14
CA LEU A 55 -5.41 17.48 -22.32
C LEU A 55 -5.79 18.79 -21.61
N PRO A 56 -7.09 19.09 -21.51
CA PRO A 56 -7.56 20.23 -20.72
C PRO A 56 -7.22 20.04 -19.25
N GLN A 57 -6.62 21.07 -18.63
CA GLN A 57 -6.23 21.04 -17.23
C GLN A 57 -7.47 21.17 -16.32
N GLY A 58 -7.81 20.10 -15.61
CA GLY A 58 -8.83 20.07 -14.56
C GLY A 58 -8.35 19.16 -13.45
N SER A 59 -8.20 19.67 -12.22
CA SER A 59 -7.59 18.90 -11.13
C SER A 59 -7.90 19.43 -9.73
N ILE A 60 -8.16 20.74 -9.59
CA ILE A 60 -8.54 21.36 -8.32
C ILE A 60 -10.07 21.38 -8.25
N ARG A 61 -10.65 20.63 -7.31
CA ARG A 61 -12.10 20.46 -7.21
C ARG A 61 -12.55 20.04 -5.82
N PHE A 62 -13.82 20.25 -5.53
CA PHE A 62 -14.46 19.48 -4.46
C PHE A 62 -14.79 18.08 -4.94
N ASP A 63 -14.55 17.09 -4.08
CA ASP A 63 -14.85 15.68 -4.33
C ASP A 63 -15.31 14.98 -3.04
N GLN A 64 -15.73 13.72 -3.14
CA GLN A 64 -16.05 12.87 -2.00
C GLN A 64 -14.99 11.78 -1.83
N PHE A 65 -14.51 11.59 -0.61
CA PHE A 65 -13.59 10.50 -0.24
C PHE A 65 -14.00 9.92 1.10
N ASN A 66 -14.29 8.62 1.18
CA ASN A 66 -14.76 7.93 2.40
C ASN A 66 -15.91 8.66 3.12
N GLY A 67 -16.84 9.25 2.35
CA GLY A 67 -17.98 10.00 2.89
C GLY A 67 -17.65 11.41 3.41
N GLN A 68 -16.41 11.88 3.24
CA GLN A 68 -15.96 13.23 3.55
C GLN A 68 -15.88 14.07 2.28
N THR A 69 -16.26 15.34 2.38
CA THR A 69 -16.05 16.33 1.32
C THR A 69 -14.62 16.81 1.37
N VAL A 70 -13.91 16.69 0.26
CA VAL A 70 -12.50 17.05 0.17
C VAL A 70 -12.24 18.11 -0.88
N LEU A 71 -11.24 18.96 -0.64
CA LEU A 71 -10.63 19.76 -1.70
C LEU A 71 -9.51 18.93 -2.35
N ALA A 72 -9.83 18.31 -3.48
CA ALA A 72 -8.93 17.44 -4.22
C ALA A 72 -8.06 18.23 -5.21
N ILE A 73 -6.76 17.92 -5.23
CA ILE A 73 -5.75 18.45 -6.16
C ILE A 73 -4.96 17.27 -6.73
N SER A 74 -5.11 17.02 -8.03
CA SER A 74 -4.47 15.88 -8.70
C SER A 74 -3.50 16.28 -9.83
N GLY A 75 -2.51 15.45 -10.14
CA GLY A 75 -1.64 15.70 -11.29
C GLY A 75 -0.50 14.71 -11.50
N ASN A 76 0.18 14.87 -12.64
CA ASN A 76 1.30 14.05 -13.07
C ASN A 76 2.61 14.84 -12.87
N TYR A 77 3.51 14.29 -12.05
CA TYR A 77 4.86 14.78 -11.82
C TYR A 77 5.85 13.96 -12.67
N TYR A 78 6.40 14.57 -13.72
CA TYR A 78 7.26 13.91 -14.71
C TYR A 78 8.70 13.75 -14.22
N ILE A 79 8.84 13.26 -12.99
CA ILE A 79 10.07 12.68 -12.48
C ILE A 79 10.05 11.18 -12.69
N SER A 80 11.24 10.60 -12.85
CA SER A 80 11.41 9.17 -13.04
C SER A 80 12.49 8.65 -12.08
N TYR A 81 12.08 8.23 -10.88
CA TYR A 81 12.98 7.77 -9.83
C TYR A 81 13.61 6.42 -10.17
N SER A 82 14.82 6.15 -9.69
CA SER A 82 15.44 4.82 -9.82
C SER A 82 15.14 4.00 -8.57
N SER A 83 14.44 2.87 -8.69
CA SER A 83 14.18 1.99 -7.54
C SER A 83 15.42 1.34 -6.94
N SER A 84 16.50 1.24 -7.72
CA SER A 84 17.80 0.77 -7.24
C SER A 84 18.53 1.81 -6.38
N GLN A 85 18.10 3.08 -6.41
CA GLN A 85 18.71 4.17 -5.65
C GLN A 85 17.82 4.67 -4.52
N LEU A 86 16.50 4.65 -4.74
CA LEU A 86 15.51 5.16 -3.80
C LEU A 86 14.46 4.10 -3.49
N ASN A 87 14.24 3.81 -2.20
CA ASN A 87 13.14 2.97 -1.74
C ASN A 87 11.78 3.70 -1.86
N GLY A 88 10.67 3.01 -1.56
CA GLY A 88 9.32 3.57 -1.65
C GLY A 88 9.13 4.85 -0.82
N ASN A 89 9.54 4.84 0.45
CA ASN A 89 9.44 6.01 1.33
C ASN A 89 10.29 7.19 0.84
N GLN A 90 11.52 6.95 0.38
CA GLN A 90 12.38 8.01 -0.14
C GLN A 90 11.79 8.66 -1.40
N ARG A 91 11.16 7.87 -2.29
CA ARG A 91 10.44 8.40 -3.47
C ARG A 91 9.20 9.18 -3.05
N ALA A 92 8.35 8.59 -2.22
CA ALA A 92 7.13 9.23 -1.73
C ALA A 92 7.42 10.53 -0.98
N ARG A 93 8.44 10.53 -0.10
CA ARG A 93 8.94 11.72 0.61
C ARG A 93 9.38 12.79 -0.38
N LYS A 94 10.08 12.41 -1.44
CA LYS A 94 10.56 13.37 -2.43
C LYS A 94 9.40 13.96 -3.23
N THR A 95 8.43 13.16 -3.66
CA THR A 95 7.19 13.67 -4.30
C THR A 95 6.39 14.56 -3.35
N TYR A 96 6.28 14.20 -2.08
CA TYR A 96 5.63 15.03 -1.06
C TYR A 96 6.32 16.38 -0.89
N GLN A 97 7.65 16.40 -0.75
CA GLN A 97 8.42 17.62 -0.55
C GLN A 97 8.44 18.51 -1.80
N ASP A 98 8.62 17.90 -2.98
CA ASP A 98 8.74 18.62 -4.24
C ASP A 98 7.38 19.15 -4.71
N VAL A 99 6.28 18.43 -4.44
CA VAL A 99 4.96 18.70 -5.04
C VAL A 99 3.85 18.90 -4.00
N ALA A 100 3.55 17.89 -3.19
CA ALA A 100 2.36 17.93 -2.32
C ALA A 100 2.42 19.06 -1.29
N LEU A 101 3.54 19.24 -0.60
CA LEU A 101 3.71 20.24 0.43
C LEU A 101 3.63 21.69 -0.11
N PRO A 102 4.32 22.07 -1.20
CA PRO A 102 4.12 23.37 -1.83
C PRO A 102 2.67 23.65 -2.23
N LEU A 103 1.98 22.65 -2.80
CA LEU A 103 0.57 22.78 -3.17
C LEU A 103 -0.34 22.92 -1.94
N LEU A 104 -0.08 22.16 -0.88
CA LEU A 104 -0.80 22.27 0.40
C LEU A 104 -0.65 23.66 1.00
N LYS A 105 0.57 24.22 1.01
CA LYS A 105 0.82 25.59 1.47
C LYS A 105 0.01 26.61 0.68
N ALA A 106 -0.01 26.50 -0.64
CA ALA A 106 -0.77 27.40 -1.50
C ALA A 106 -2.29 27.27 -1.26
N ALA A 107 -2.79 26.04 -1.14
CA ALA A 107 -4.20 25.77 -0.89
C ALA A 107 -4.64 26.30 0.48
N VAL A 108 -3.92 25.97 1.56
CA VAL A 108 -4.21 26.45 2.92
C VAL A 108 -4.21 27.98 3.00
N ALA A 109 -3.22 28.64 2.39
CA ALA A 109 -3.11 30.09 2.42
C ALA A 109 -4.29 30.83 1.72
N HIS A 110 -4.98 30.16 0.79
CA HIS A 110 -6.01 30.77 -0.05
C HIS A 110 -7.40 30.16 0.16
N THR A 111 -7.56 29.31 1.17
CA THR A 111 -8.85 28.70 1.51
C THR A 111 -9.43 29.32 2.78
N ASP A 112 -10.63 29.87 2.67
CA ASP A 112 -11.35 30.50 3.78
C ASP A 112 -11.91 29.40 4.69
N ARG A 113 -11.80 29.59 6.01
CA ARG A 113 -12.40 28.73 7.05
C ARG A 113 -13.90 28.50 6.87
N SER A 114 -14.62 29.41 6.22
CA SER A 114 -16.06 29.29 5.93
C SER A 114 -16.42 28.25 4.86
N VAL A 115 -15.45 27.76 4.08
CA VAL A 115 -15.70 26.74 3.04
C VAL A 115 -15.96 25.39 3.71
N PRO A 116 -17.10 24.71 3.44
CA PRO A 116 -17.50 23.50 4.14
C PRO A 116 -16.92 22.24 3.49
N PHE A 117 -15.65 21.93 3.80
CA PHE A 117 -15.00 20.66 3.46
C PHE A 117 -14.11 20.21 4.62
N GLU A 118 -13.92 18.91 4.76
CA GLU A 118 -13.29 18.28 5.92
C GLU A 118 -11.76 18.09 5.75
N ALA A 119 -11.28 17.85 4.52
CA ALA A 119 -9.88 17.53 4.28
C ALA A 119 -9.36 18.00 2.91
N TYR A 120 -8.05 18.22 2.82
CA TYR A 120 -7.36 18.39 1.53
C TYR A 120 -6.91 17.03 1.02
N ALA A 121 -7.18 16.71 -0.24
CA ALA A 121 -6.73 15.48 -0.87
C ALA A 121 -5.75 15.80 -2.00
N PHE A 122 -4.60 15.13 -2.01
CA PHE A 122 -3.60 15.22 -3.07
C PHE A 122 -3.44 13.85 -3.70
N GLU A 123 -3.43 13.79 -5.03
CA GLU A 123 -3.18 12.55 -5.76
C GLU A 123 -2.16 12.84 -6.86
N ILE A 124 -0.95 12.32 -6.68
CA ILE A 124 0.20 12.67 -7.52
C ILE A 124 0.79 11.40 -8.10
N SER A 125 0.82 11.31 -9.42
CA SER A 125 1.47 10.23 -10.15
C SER A 125 2.90 10.64 -10.51
N HIS A 126 3.87 9.77 -10.27
CA HIS A 126 5.24 9.89 -10.79
C HIS A 126 5.71 8.54 -11.33
N HIS A 127 6.85 8.51 -12.03
CA HIS A 127 7.36 7.26 -12.58
C HIS A 127 8.51 6.68 -11.74
N VAL A 128 8.62 5.36 -11.79
CA VAL A 128 9.71 4.59 -11.18
C VAL A 128 10.34 3.70 -12.24
N ARG A 129 11.63 3.92 -12.47
CA ARG A 129 12.49 3.06 -13.28
C ARG A 129 12.98 1.90 -12.45
N ASN A 130 12.77 0.72 -12.98
CA ASN A 130 13.29 -0.54 -12.44
C ASN A 130 14.19 -1.20 -13.47
N LYS A 131 15.01 -2.14 -12.99
CA LYS A 131 15.78 -3.02 -13.86
C LYS A 131 15.44 -4.46 -13.50
N VAL A 132 14.67 -5.11 -14.35
CA VAL A 132 14.26 -6.51 -14.18
C VAL A 132 14.95 -7.31 -15.29
N LEU A 133 15.72 -8.34 -14.92
CA LEU A 133 16.48 -9.17 -15.88
C LEU A 133 17.35 -8.38 -16.87
N LYS A 134 17.97 -7.28 -16.39
CA LYS A 134 18.76 -6.32 -17.20
C LYS A 134 17.94 -5.47 -18.18
N VAL A 135 16.63 -5.64 -18.27
CA VAL A 135 15.72 -4.78 -19.04
C VAL A 135 15.29 -3.60 -18.17
N ASN A 136 15.41 -2.39 -18.71
CA ASN A 136 14.89 -1.19 -18.03
C ASN A 136 13.38 -1.15 -18.22
N THR A 137 12.64 -1.06 -17.13
CA THR A 137 11.19 -0.87 -17.13
C THR A 137 10.87 0.43 -16.42
N GLU A 138 9.76 1.05 -16.77
CA GLU A 138 9.26 2.27 -16.12
C GLU A 138 7.76 2.12 -15.93
N GLY A 139 7.26 2.46 -14.75
CA GLY A 139 5.84 2.41 -14.44
C GLY A 139 5.46 3.52 -13.46
N ALA A 140 4.18 3.87 -13.45
CA ALA A 140 3.64 4.86 -12.53
C ALA A 140 3.59 4.33 -11.09
N GLU A 141 3.84 5.23 -10.16
CA GLU A 141 3.61 5.09 -8.74
C GLU A 141 2.78 6.32 -8.29
N ASN A 142 1.65 6.05 -7.64
CA ASN A 142 0.68 7.06 -7.26
C ASN A 142 0.74 7.30 -5.76
N LEU A 143 1.07 8.53 -5.36
CA LEU A 143 1.03 8.99 -3.99
C LEU A 143 -0.27 9.75 -3.75
N MET A 144 -1.11 9.23 -2.86
CA MET A 144 -2.29 9.93 -2.36
C MET A 144 -2.07 10.35 -0.90
N ILE A 145 -2.43 11.60 -0.57
CA ILE A 145 -2.41 12.08 0.81
C ILE A 145 -3.68 12.86 1.11
N LEU A 146 -4.36 12.47 2.18
CA LEU A 146 -5.50 13.15 2.76
C LEU A 146 -5.07 13.84 4.07
N PHE A 147 -5.12 15.16 4.07
CA PHE A 147 -4.84 15.98 5.24
C PHE A 147 -6.16 16.48 5.83
N PRO A 148 -6.59 16.02 7.02
CA PRO A 148 -7.67 16.68 7.74
C PRO A 148 -7.35 18.16 7.87
N ARG A 149 -8.36 19.04 7.70
CA ARG A 149 -8.12 20.48 7.58
C ARG A 149 -7.29 21.08 8.72
N ALA A 150 -7.58 20.69 9.96
CA ALA A 150 -6.82 21.15 11.13
C ALA A 150 -5.37 20.65 11.13
N VAL A 151 -5.13 19.45 10.61
CA VAL A 151 -3.79 18.87 10.46
C VAL A 151 -3.01 19.61 9.38
N ALA A 152 -3.66 19.90 8.24
CA ALA A 152 -3.08 20.69 7.15
C ALA A 152 -2.59 22.07 7.62
N GLU A 153 -3.44 22.80 8.37
CA GLU A 153 -3.07 24.11 8.92
C GLU A 153 -1.84 24.01 9.84
N ARG A 154 -1.83 23.04 10.77
CA ARG A 154 -0.66 22.80 11.65
C ARG A 154 0.59 22.44 10.87
N LEU A 155 0.47 21.56 9.89
CA LEU A 155 1.60 21.08 9.08
C LEU A 155 2.24 22.22 8.28
N VAL A 156 1.42 23.12 7.70
CA VAL A 156 1.91 24.29 6.95
C VAL A 156 2.63 25.29 7.86
N HIS A 157 2.23 25.40 9.14
CA HIS A 157 2.85 26.29 10.13
C HIS A 157 4.00 25.65 10.92
N ALA A 158 4.25 24.35 10.76
CA ALA A 158 5.32 23.64 11.44
C ALA A 158 6.70 24.18 11.05
N LYS A 159 7.53 24.46 12.05
CA LYS A 159 8.86 25.09 11.88
C LYS A 159 10.01 24.08 11.81
N ASP A 160 9.76 22.85 12.23
CA ASP A 160 10.75 21.78 12.32
C ASP A 160 10.18 20.46 11.77
N THR A 161 11.08 19.53 11.46
CA THR A 161 10.74 18.26 10.83
C THR A 161 9.93 17.34 11.74
N GLU A 162 10.11 17.41 13.06
CA GLU A 162 9.39 16.56 14.02
C GLU A 162 7.91 16.96 14.11
N SER A 163 7.64 18.26 14.15
CA SER A 163 6.29 18.82 14.08
C SER A 163 5.60 18.48 12.75
N GLN A 164 6.34 18.50 11.63
CA GLN A 164 5.81 18.06 10.33
C GLN A 164 5.52 16.55 10.30
N GLN A 165 6.43 15.73 10.85
CA GLN A 165 6.26 14.28 10.92
C GLN A 165 5.04 13.91 11.77
N SER A 166 4.87 14.57 12.91
CA SER A 166 3.75 14.33 13.82
C SER A 166 2.41 14.64 13.13
N ALA A 167 2.32 15.76 12.42
CA ALA A 167 1.13 16.09 11.64
C ALA A 167 0.88 15.10 10.48
N LEU A 168 1.93 14.61 9.82
CA LEU A 168 1.80 13.59 8.78
C LEU A 168 1.27 12.26 9.30
N LEU A 169 1.64 11.85 10.52
CA LEU A 169 1.12 10.62 11.15
C LEU A 169 -0.37 10.71 11.54
N GLU A 170 -0.94 11.91 11.53
CA GLU A 170 -2.38 12.16 11.71
C GLU A 170 -3.13 12.30 10.37
N SER A 171 -2.41 12.24 9.25
CA SER A 171 -2.95 12.28 7.89
C SER A 171 -3.09 10.86 7.35
N GLU A 172 -3.98 10.64 6.37
CA GLU A 172 -4.06 9.35 5.66
C GLU A 172 -3.21 9.41 4.40
N VAL A 173 -2.31 8.44 4.21
CA VAL A 173 -1.40 8.39 3.07
C VAL A 173 -1.52 7.03 2.42
N TYR A 174 -1.60 7.01 1.10
CA TYR A 174 -1.65 5.80 0.30
C TYR A 174 -0.59 5.84 -0.79
N LEU A 175 0.04 4.70 -1.03
CA LEU A 175 0.96 4.49 -2.14
C LEU A 175 0.39 3.38 -3.02
N ASN A 176 0.03 3.71 -4.26
CA ASN A 176 -0.70 2.82 -5.18
C ASN A 176 -2.01 2.27 -4.58
N GLY A 177 -2.70 3.07 -3.75
CA GLY A 177 -3.95 2.70 -3.11
C GLY A 177 -3.80 1.91 -1.81
N GLU A 178 -2.59 1.51 -1.43
CA GLU A 178 -2.33 0.81 -0.17
C GLU A 178 -1.92 1.79 0.93
N PRO A 179 -2.43 1.65 2.18
CA PRO A 179 -2.03 2.51 3.29
C PRO A 179 -0.51 2.53 3.47
N PHE A 180 0.05 3.72 3.65
CA PHE A 180 1.48 3.95 3.61
C PHE A 180 1.92 4.90 4.73
N THR A 181 2.99 4.58 5.45
CA THR A 181 3.51 5.49 6.48
C THR A 181 4.58 6.38 5.89
N LEU A 182 4.23 7.63 5.56
CA LEU A 182 5.20 8.59 5.03
C LEU A 182 6.15 9.11 6.12
N TRP A 183 7.44 8.91 5.91
CA TRP A 183 8.48 9.23 6.87
C TRP A 183 9.51 10.23 6.32
N LEU A 184 9.66 11.35 7.03
CA LEU A 184 10.43 12.51 6.58
C LEU A 184 11.94 12.38 6.80
N THR A 185 12.39 11.56 7.75
CA THR A 185 13.81 11.43 8.13
C THR A 185 14.33 10.02 7.87
N GLY A 186 15.60 9.87 7.51
CA GLY A 186 16.18 8.54 7.25
C GLY A 186 15.57 7.85 6.01
N ASP A 187 15.55 6.51 6.04
CA ASP A 187 15.16 5.70 4.89
C ASP A 187 13.70 5.28 4.93
N ASP A 188 13.15 4.94 6.09
CA ASP A 188 11.77 4.49 6.28
C ASP A 188 11.28 4.72 7.72
N ALA A 189 9.97 4.64 7.94
CA ALA A 189 9.39 4.69 9.28
C ALA A 189 9.83 3.48 10.12
N PRO A 190 9.99 3.65 11.45
CA PRO A 190 10.11 2.51 12.36
C PRO A 190 8.89 1.58 12.25
N GLU A 191 9.10 0.27 12.31
CA GLU A 191 8.03 -0.73 12.12
C GLU A 191 6.89 -0.58 13.13
N ASP A 192 7.16 -0.19 14.37
CA ASP A 192 6.13 0.07 15.37
C ASP A 192 5.24 1.28 15.03
N VAL A 193 5.83 2.29 14.39
CA VAL A 193 5.07 3.43 13.87
C VAL A 193 4.23 2.98 12.68
N LYS A 194 4.78 2.14 11.79
CA LYS A 194 4.02 1.56 10.67
C LYS A 194 2.84 0.73 11.18
N ASP A 195 3.08 -0.19 12.10
CA ASP A 195 2.05 -1.04 12.71
C ASP A 195 0.95 -0.20 13.36
N HIS A 196 1.32 0.81 14.14
CA HIS A 196 0.35 1.70 14.78
C HIS A 196 -0.43 2.51 13.74
N TYR A 197 0.24 3.02 12.72
CA TYR A 197 -0.38 3.80 11.65
C TYR A 197 -1.37 2.93 10.85
N LEU A 198 -0.96 1.72 10.49
CA LEU A 198 -1.79 0.72 9.80
C LEU A 198 -2.93 0.22 10.69
N ALA A 199 -2.75 0.08 12.01
CA ALA A 199 -3.85 -0.26 12.91
C ALA A 199 -4.90 0.87 12.99
N ARG A 200 -4.47 2.13 12.89
CA ARG A 200 -5.35 3.30 12.91
C ARG A 200 -6.07 3.53 11.58
N HIS A 201 -5.42 3.26 10.46
CA HIS A 201 -5.88 3.66 9.12
C HIS A 201 -6.08 2.50 8.13
N GLY A 202 -5.71 1.27 8.51
CA GLY A 202 -5.78 0.06 7.70
C GLY A 202 -7.03 -0.79 7.96
N HIS A 203 -7.95 -0.36 8.81
CA HIS A 203 -9.31 -0.87 8.84
C HIS A 203 -10.20 0.13 8.11
N GLY A 204 -11.07 -0.35 7.22
CA GLY A 204 -12.10 0.45 6.56
C GLY A 204 -13.16 1.04 7.51
N ASP A 205 -12.86 1.10 8.81
CA ASP A 205 -13.61 1.91 9.77
C ASP A 205 -13.13 3.35 9.61
N SER A 206 -13.91 4.12 8.84
CA SER A 206 -13.90 5.58 8.93
C SER A 206 -13.88 6.00 10.39
N PRO A 207 -13.15 7.07 10.77
CA PRO A 207 -13.29 7.61 12.11
C PRO A 207 -14.76 7.96 12.32
N LYS A 208 -15.45 7.18 13.15
CA LYS A 208 -16.79 7.54 13.62
C LYS A 208 -16.66 8.94 14.18
N THR A 209 -17.46 9.82 13.60
CA THR A 209 -17.72 11.18 14.03
C THR A 209 -17.66 11.24 15.55
N SER A 210 -16.60 11.85 16.09
CA SER A 210 -16.66 12.37 17.46
C SER A 210 -17.78 13.41 17.43
N SER A 211 -18.95 13.00 17.89
CA SER A 211 -20.08 13.87 18.11
C SER A 211 -19.64 14.98 19.05
N ILE A 212 -19.35 16.16 18.51
CA ILE A 212 -19.19 17.38 19.28
C ILE A 212 -20.59 17.76 19.73
N THR A 213 -20.97 17.27 20.90
CA THR A 213 -22.12 17.78 21.65
C THR A 213 -21.86 19.26 21.92
N THR A 214 -22.82 20.07 21.54
CA THR A 214 -22.77 21.53 21.55
C THR A 214 -22.91 22.02 22.99
N GLU A 215 -21.81 22.43 23.63
CA GLU A 215 -21.85 23.43 24.69
C GLU A 215 -20.74 24.47 24.49
N PRO A 216 -20.99 25.75 24.81
CA PRO A 216 -20.10 26.84 24.47
C PRO A 216 -19.04 27.01 25.57
N MET A 217 -17.75 26.83 25.22
CA MET A 217 -16.65 27.20 26.10
C MET A 217 -15.61 28.07 25.39
N GLU A 218 -15.21 29.09 26.14
CA GLU A 218 -14.28 30.18 25.84
C GLU A 218 -12.84 29.73 25.56
N PRO A 219 -12.00 30.61 24.96
CA PRO A 219 -10.71 30.25 24.41
C PRO A 219 -9.62 30.25 25.49
N GLY A 220 -9.01 29.08 25.74
CA GLY A 220 -7.82 28.98 26.55
C GLY A 220 -7.38 27.55 26.83
N THR A 221 -6.23 27.18 26.27
CA THR A 221 -5.35 26.06 26.71
C THR A 221 -5.83 24.64 26.40
N LEU A 222 -5.35 24.07 25.29
CA LEU A 222 -5.23 22.63 25.12
C LEU A 222 -3.75 22.24 25.17
N VAL A 223 -3.32 21.77 26.32
CA VAL A 223 -2.19 20.84 26.44
C VAL A 223 -2.72 19.59 27.12
N SER A 224 -2.83 18.49 26.38
CA SER A 224 -2.90 17.16 27.00
C SER A 224 -1.48 16.66 27.16
N THR A 225 -0.96 16.68 28.39
CA THR A 225 0.39 16.22 28.77
C THR A 225 0.50 14.72 29.06
N ASN A 226 -0.45 13.88 28.64
CA ASN A 226 -0.41 12.45 28.93
C ASN A 226 -0.30 11.62 27.65
N LEU A 227 0.93 11.20 27.30
CA LEU A 227 1.43 10.12 26.43
C LEU A 227 2.91 10.49 26.19
N VAL A 228 3.95 10.03 26.90
CA VAL A 228 4.37 8.71 27.40
C VAL A 228 5.42 8.96 28.51
N PRO A 229 5.54 8.17 29.59
CA PRO A 229 6.70 8.26 30.48
C PRO A 229 7.90 7.53 29.85
N ASP A 230 9.01 8.23 29.66
CA ASP A 230 10.32 7.64 29.35
C ASP A 230 10.69 6.59 30.41
N SER A 231 10.93 5.35 29.97
CA SER A 231 11.43 4.25 30.80
C SER A 231 12.64 3.62 30.12
N GLU A 232 13.69 3.31 30.88
CA GLU A 232 14.92 2.65 30.40
C GLU A 232 14.66 1.30 29.69
N LEU A 233 13.51 0.66 29.91
CA LEU A 233 13.07 -0.51 29.14
C LEU A 233 12.79 -0.17 27.66
N ALA A 234 12.32 1.04 27.35
CA ALA A 234 12.09 1.49 25.99
C ALA A 234 13.41 1.63 25.23
N HIS A 235 14.49 2.05 25.89
CA HIS A 235 15.83 2.15 25.28
C HIS A 235 16.42 0.79 24.92
N THR A 236 16.31 -0.22 25.78
CA THR A 236 16.80 -1.58 25.52
C THR A 236 15.97 -2.32 24.46
N VAL A 237 14.67 -2.01 24.34
CA VAL A 237 13.81 -2.52 23.26
C VAL A 237 14.09 -1.83 21.93
N ARG A 238 14.37 -0.52 21.93
CA ARG A 238 14.72 0.28 20.75
C ARG A 238 16.07 -0.12 20.14
N GLU A 239 17.03 -0.56 20.95
CA GLU A 239 18.31 -1.12 20.46
C GLU A 239 18.15 -2.50 19.81
N ARG A 240 17.19 -3.34 20.25
CA ARG A 240 16.89 -4.62 19.58
C ARG A 240 16.15 -4.48 18.25
N ARG A 241 15.41 -3.38 18.06
CA ARG A 241 14.46 -3.17 16.94
C ARG A 241 15.04 -2.41 15.75
N ASN A 242 16.19 -1.75 15.91
CA ASN A 242 16.91 -1.04 14.85
C ASN A 242 17.99 -1.89 14.15
N ALA A 243 18.12 -3.17 14.52
CA ALA A 243 18.93 -4.11 13.76
C ALA A 243 18.11 -4.61 12.56
N PRO A 244 18.72 -4.80 11.37
CA PRO A 244 18.10 -5.58 10.30
C PRO A 244 17.50 -6.85 10.89
N PRO A 245 16.32 -7.31 10.45
CA PRO A 245 15.78 -8.58 10.90
C PRO A 245 16.89 -9.62 10.80
N ASP A 246 17.27 -10.21 11.93
CA ASP A 246 18.28 -11.26 11.91
C ASP A 246 17.71 -12.37 11.02
N LEU A 247 18.23 -12.55 9.82
CA LEU A 247 17.84 -13.63 8.90
C LEU A 247 18.98 -14.66 8.81
N SER A 248 19.85 -14.68 9.82
CA SER A 248 20.95 -15.64 9.87
C SER A 248 20.40 -17.07 9.92
N PRO A 249 21.16 -18.05 9.38
CA PRO A 249 20.81 -19.47 9.50
C PRO A 249 20.50 -19.87 10.94
N SER A 250 21.22 -19.28 11.90
CA SER A 250 21.03 -19.56 13.33
C SER A 250 19.64 -19.16 13.86
N ARG A 251 19.03 -18.09 13.35
CA ARG A 251 17.65 -17.73 13.70
C ARG A 251 16.65 -18.63 13.01
N LEU A 252 16.85 -18.96 11.73
CA LEU A 252 15.96 -19.85 10.99
C LEU A 252 15.93 -21.25 11.64
N ASP A 253 17.07 -21.73 12.13
CA ASP A 253 17.14 -22.98 12.90
C ASP A 253 16.41 -22.88 14.25
N LYS A 254 16.46 -21.72 14.93
CA LYS A 254 15.65 -21.48 16.13
C LYS A 254 14.16 -21.49 15.82
N LEU A 255 13.72 -20.86 14.72
CA LEU A 255 12.32 -20.91 14.28
C LEU A 255 11.89 -22.36 14.01
N ARG A 256 12.73 -23.15 13.32
CA ARG A 256 12.48 -24.59 13.12
C ARG A 256 12.30 -25.33 14.44
N ALA A 257 13.15 -25.08 15.43
CA ALA A 257 13.04 -25.71 16.74
C ALA A 257 11.76 -25.27 17.48
N THR A 258 11.45 -23.97 17.47
CA THR A 258 10.27 -23.39 18.13
C THR A 258 8.96 -23.92 17.55
N TYR A 259 8.85 -23.98 16.22
CA TYR A 259 7.62 -24.38 15.53
C TYR A 259 7.55 -25.87 15.19
N GLY A 260 8.58 -26.66 15.53
CA GLY A 260 8.63 -28.09 15.28
C GLY A 260 7.36 -28.87 15.69
N PRO A 261 6.84 -28.70 16.92
CA PRO A 261 5.60 -29.35 17.34
C PRO A 261 4.36 -28.92 16.54
N THR A 262 4.31 -27.66 16.09
CA THR A 262 3.23 -27.17 15.22
C THR A 262 3.33 -27.80 13.83
N LEU A 263 4.53 -27.86 13.25
CA LEU A 263 4.76 -28.49 11.95
C LEU A 263 4.48 -29.99 11.97
N GLN A 264 4.78 -30.68 13.08
CA GLN A 264 4.44 -32.10 13.27
C GLN A 264 2.94 -32.39 13.25
N ARG A 265 2.09 -31.40 13.59
CA ARG A 265 0.63 -31.51 13.47
C ARG A 265 0.15 -31.06 12.09
N LEU A 266 0.64 -29.91 11.63
CA LEU A 266 0.27 -29.31 10.35
C LEU A 266 0.50 -30.24 9.16
N VAL A 267 1.69 -30.84 9.06
CA VAL A 267 2.07 -31.67 7.91
C VAL A 267 1.12 -32.85 7.68
N PRO A 268 0.90 -33.75 8.65
CA PRO A 268 0.00 -34.90 8.42
C PRO A 268 -1.46 -34.48 8.22
N GLU A 269 -1.93 -33.44 8.91
CA GLU A 269 -3.32 -32.98 8.81
C GLU A 269 -3.62 -32.28 7.47
N LEU A 270 -2.63 -31.62 6.86
CA LEU A 270 -2.77 -30.93 5.58
C LEU A 270 -2.20 -31.70 4.37
N LYS A 271 -1.50 -32.82 4.58
CA LYS A 271 -0.78 -33.54 3.50
C LYS A 271 -1.65 -33.78 2.27
N GLU A 272 -2.83 -34.37 2.47
CA GLU A 272 -3.74 -34.71 1.37
C GLU A 272 -4.42 -33.48 0.77
N GLN A 273 -4.76 -32.47 1.58
CA GLN A 273 -5.44 -31.27 1.09
C GLN A 273 -4.50 -30.31 0.34
N ALA A 274 -3.26 -30.20 0.80
CA ALA A 274 -2.27 -29.27 0.29
C ALA A 274 -1.25 -29.93 -0.65
N HIS A 275 -1.43 -31.22 -0.96
CA HIS A 275 -0.53 -32.02 -1.79
C HIS A 275 0.96 -31.84 -1.44
N LEU A 276 1.27 -31.88 -0.14
CA LEU A 276 2.63 -31.66 0.35
C LEU A 276 3.58 -32.75 -0.17
N VAL A 277 4.76 -32.34 -0.65
CA VAL A 277 5.74 -33.30 -1.17
C VAL A 277 6.54 -33.95 -0.05
N ASP A 278 6.78 -35.26 -0.16
CA ASP A 278 7.49 -36.02 0.86
C ASP A 278 9.00 -35.77 0.89
N TYR A 279 9.58 -35.27 -0.21
CA TYR A 279 11.03 -35.04 -0.32
C TYR A 279 11.47 -33.67 0.18
N ALA A 280 10.56 -32.73 0.41
CA ALA A 280 10.87 -31.36 0.86
C ALA A 280 10.03 -31.01 2.10
N PRO A 281 10.53 -31.28 3.32
CA PRO A 281 9.82 -30.92 4.53
C PRO A 281 9.72 -29.39 4.70
N PRO A 282 8.69 -28.88 5.40
CA PRO A 282 8.57 -27.45 5.66
C PRO A 282 9.83 -26.86 6.28
N SER A 283 10.23 -25.69 5.80
CA SER A 283 11.46 -25.03 6.26
C SER A 283 11.29 -23.52 6.34
N PHE A 284 12.04 -22.88 7.23
CA PHE A 284 12.08 -21.43 7.31
C PHE A 284 13.14 -20.90 6.37
N ILE A 285 12.76 -19.98 5.49
CA ILE A 285 13.63 -19.34 4.50
C ILE A 285 13.73 -17.84 4.77
N ALA A 286 14.87 -17.26 4.42
CA ALA A 286 15.03 -15.81 4.34
C ALA A 286 14.70 -15.36 2.91
N PHE A 287 13.72 -14.49 2.76
CA PHE A 287 13.32 -13.94 1.47
C PHE A 287 12.81 -12.52 1.64
N HIS A 288 13.18 -11.60 0.74
CA HIS A 288 12.70 -10.20 0.75
C HIS A 288 12.65 -9.54 2.15
N SER A 289 13.76 -9.54 2.87
CA SER A 289 13.89 -8.97 4.22
C SER A 289 12.99 -9.58 5.30
N GLY A 290 12.40 -10.75 5.06
CA GLY A 290 11.59 -11.49 6.04
C GLY A 290 11.96 -12.97 6.13
N ALA A 291 11.47 -13.62 7.19
CA ALA A 291 11.50 -15.06 7.40
C ALA A 291 10.13 -15.66 7.07
N TYR A 292 10.10 -16.63 6.15
CA TYR A 292 8.86 -17.26 5.70
C TYR A 292 8.91 -18.75 5.96
N LEU A 293 7.78 -19.33 6.36
CA LEU A 293 7.61 -20.78 6.35
C LEU A 293 7.30 -21.24 4.94
N GLN A 294 8.23 -21.95 4.31
CA GLN A 294 8.03 -22.56 3.00
C GLN A 294 7.31 -23.91 3.12
N LEU A 295 6.20 -24.04 2.38
CA LEU A 295 5.45 -25.27 2.20
C LEU A 295 5.56 -25.70 0.74
N SER A 296 6.21 -26.84 0.50
CA SER A 296 6.41 -27.38 -0.85
C SER A 296 5.30 -28.35 -1.22
N MET A 297 4.71 -28.18 -2.40
CA MET A 297 3.55 -28.94 -2.86
C MET A 297 3.55 -29.22 -4.37
N ASN A 298 2.64 -30.09 -4.81
CA ASN A 298 2.31 -30.30 -6.21
C ASN A 298 0.89 -29.81 -6.53
N THR A 299 0.72 -29.16 -7.67
CA THR A 299 -0.60 -28.83 -8.20
C THR A 299 -0.77 -29.49 -9.55
N ASP A 300 -1.75 -30.38 -9.68
CA ASP A 300 -2.10 -30.97 -10.97
C ASP A 300 -3.19 -30.14 -11.61
N LEU A 301 -2.95 -29.66 -12.84
CA LEU A 301 -3.92 -28.86 -13.58
C LEU A 301 -4.24 -29.46 -14.94
N GLU A 302 -5.52 -29.64 -15.20
CA GLU A 302 -6.03 -29.89 -16.55
C GLU A 302 -6.15 -28.55 -17.29
N GLN A 303 -5.17 -28.23 -18.14
CA GLN A 303 -5.16 -27.01 -18.94
C GLN A 303 -4.81 -27.33 -20.40
N PRO A 304 -5.37 -26.61 -21.39
CA PRO A 304 -5.02 -26.79 -22.79
C PRO A 304 -3.51 -26.66 -23.04
N ALA A 305 -2.99 -27.48 -23.94
CA ALA A 305 -1.60 -27.36 -24.39
C ALA A 305 -1.35 -25.95 -24.96
N GLY A 306 -0.26 -25.31 -24.55
CA GLY A 306 0.09 -23.93 -24.95
C GLY A 306 -0.52 -22.82 -24.09
N SER A 307 -1.19 -23.16 -22.97
CA SER A 307 -1.60 -22.17 -21.96
C SER A 307 -0.42 -21.31 -21.50
N SER A 308 -0.65 -20.02 -21.28
CA SER A 308 0.41 -19.12 -20.79
C SER A 308 0.83 -19.47 -19.36
N GLN A 309 2.09 -19.22 -19.01
CA GLN A 309 2.59 -19.45 -17.66
C GLN A 309 1.80 -18.69 -16.58
N TYR A 310 1.30 -17.50 -16.92
CA TYR A 310 0.47 -16.66 -16.03
C TYR A 310 -0.89 -17.30 -15.78
N ARG A 311 -1.51 -17.85 -16.82
CA ARG A 311 -2.76 -18.60 -16.69
C ARG A 311 -2.56 -19.85 -15.83
N ILE A 312 -1.49 -20.61 -16.07
CA ILE A 312 -1.15 -21.80 -15.28
C ILE A 312 -1.00 -21.42 -13.79
N ALA A 313 -0.29 -20.32 -13.48
CA ALA A 313 -0.12 -19.85 -12.11
C ALA A 313 -1.44 -19.36 -11.48
N ALA A 314 -2.26 -18.61 -12.22
CA ALA A 314 -3.57 -18.16 -11.73
C ALA A 314 -4.51 -19.34 -11.44
N MET A 315 -4.56 -20.32 -12.34
CA MET A 315 -5.36 -21.53 -12.14
C MET A 315 -4.84 -22.39 -10.98
N ALA A 316 -3.51 -22.46 -10.79
CA ALA A 316 -2.93 -23.15 -9.63
C ALA A 316 -3.33 -22.46 -8.32
N PHE A 317 -3.37 -21.13 -8.31
CA PHE A 317 -3.87 -20.39 -7.17
C PHE A 317 -5.33 -20.70 -6.88
N GLU A 318 -6.22 -20.52 -7.87
CA GLU A 318 -7.66 -20.66 -7.65
C GLU A 318 -8.05 -22.08 -7.28
N SER A 319 -7.58 -23.08 -8.05
CA SER A 319 -8.00 -24.48 -7.90
C SER A 319 -7.34 -25.20 -6.72
N HIS A 320 -6.23 -24.69 -6.20
CA HIS A 320 -5.49 -25.38 -5.14
C HIS A 320 -5.08 -24.43 -4.01
N ILE A 321 -4.18 -23.46 -4.26
CA ILE A 321 -3.57 -22.67 -3.18
C ILE A 321 -4.62 -21.93 -2.34
N SER A 322 -5.63 -21.34 -2.98
CA SER A 322 -6.70 -20.59 -2.32
C SER A 322 -7.43 -21.41 -1.24
N HIS A 323 -7.55 -22.72 -1.46
CA HIS A 323 -8.18 -23.65 -0.54
C HIS A 323 -7.28 -24.07 0.63
N VAL A 324 -5.97 -23.87 0.52
CA VAL A 324 -4.96 -24.23 1.52
C VAL A 324 -4.65 -23.09 2.48
N LEU A 325 -4.84 -21.83 2.05
CA LEU A 325 -4.54 -20.63 2.86
C LEU A 325 -5.20 -20.66 4.24
N ARG A 326 -6.53 -20.85 4.31
CA ARG A 326 -7.29 -20.87 5.57
C ARG A 326 -7.01 -22.09 6.46
N PRO A 327 -6.83 -23.31 5.93
CA PRO A 327 -6.34 -24.41 6.74
C PRO A 327 -4.99 -24.12 7.41
N VAL A 328 -4.06 -23.46 6.70
CA VAL A 328 -2.73 -23.14 7.24
C VAL A 328 -2.77 -22.07 8.33
N THR A 329 -3.59 -21.02 8.19
CA THR A 329 -3.72 -19.95 9.20
C THR A 329 -4.12 -20.46 10.57
N LYS A 330 -4.91 -21.54 10.65
CA LYS A 330 -5.37 -22.15 11.91
C LYS A 330 -4.25 -22.64 12.82
N TYR A 331 -3.05 -22.85 12.29
CA TYR A 331 -1.90 -23.35 13.06
C TYR A 331 -1.06 -22.24 13.68
N PHE A 332 -1.25 -21.00 13.24
CA PHE A 332 -0.43 -19.86 13.63
C PHE A 332 -1.34 -18.79 14.26
N HIS A 333 -1.42 -18.80 15.59
CA HIS A 333 -2.18 -17.81 16.35
C HIS A 333 -1.32 -16.60 16.72
N ASP A 334 -1.99 -15.46 16.92
CA ASP A 334 -1.53 -14.14 17.40
C ASP A 334 -0.01 -13.91 17.42
N ASN A 335 0.47 -13.26 16.37
CA ASN A 335 1.81 -12.71 16.21
C ASN A 335 2.96 -13.75 16.18
N PRO A 336 3.00 -14.61 15.14
CA PRO A 336 4.12 -15.53 14.90
C PRO A 336 5.46 -14.78 14.76
N GLN A 337 6.56 -15.43 15.15
CA GLN A 337 7.92 -14.86 15.15
C GLN A 337 8.57 -14.78 13.76
N PHE A 338 7.76 -14.89 12.71
CA PHE A 338 8.13 -14.93 11.31
C PHE A 338 7.01 -14.26 10.48
N ASP A 339 7.32 -13.85 9.26
CA ASP A 339 6.59 -12.80 8.54
C ASP A 339 5.42 -13.33 7.68
N GLY A 340 5.45 -14.61 7.31
CA GLY A 340 4.40 -15.23 6.51
C GLY A 340 4.70 -16.64 6.04
N VAL A 341 3.95 -17.09 5.04
CA VAL A 341 4.05 -18.42 4.46
C VAL A 341 4.36 -18.30 2.97
N ASP A 342 5.35 -19.07 2.51
CA ASP A 342 5.64 -19.29 1.10
C ASP A 342 4.97 -20.61 0.66
N PHE A 343 3.92 -20.51 -0.16
CA PHE A 343 3.27 -21.65 -0.79
C PHE A 343 3.97 -21.93 -2.13
N SER A 344 4.95 -22.83 -2.09
CA SER A 344 5.77 -23.20 -3.24
C SER A 344 5.22 -24.46 -3.90
N THR A 345 4.63 -24.31 -5.09
CA THR A 345 4.04 -25.42 -5.84
C THR A 345 4.77 -25.69 -7.14
N THR A 346 4.99 -26.97 -7.46
CA THR A 346 5.27 -27.38 -8.83
C THR A 346 3.95 -27.74 -9.51
N VAL A 347 3.64 -27.07 -10.62
CA VAL A 347 2.42 -27.26 -11.39
C VAL A 347 2.68 -28.26 -12.50
N HIS A 348 1.95 -29.38 -12.51
CA HIS A 348 2.05 -30.41 -13.54
C HIS A 348 0.85 -30.36 -14.47
N GLN A 349 1.09 -30.56 -15.76
CA GLN A 349 0.05 -30.62 -16.79
C GLN A 349 0.05 -32.00 -17.48
N PRO A 350 -1.12 -32.59 -17.76
CA PRO A 350 -1.21 -33.86 -18.47
C PRO A 350 -0.46 -33.84 -19.80
N GLY A 351 0.43 -34.82 -20.01
CA GLY A 351 1.16 -34.99 -21.27
C GLY A 351 2.36 -34.06 -21.49
N GLN A 352 2.71 -33.19 -20.54
CA GLN A 352 3.96 -32.42 -20.58
C GLN A 352 5.04 -33.04 -19.68
N SER A 353 6.27 -33.09 -20.18
CA SER A 353 7.44 -33.52 -19.41
C SER A 353 8.09 -32.31 -18.74
N GLY A 354 7.93 -32.20 -17.41
CA GLY A 354 8.41 -31.07 -16.61
C GLY A 354 7.25 -30.33 -15.94
N GLY A 355 7.52 -29.68 -14.80
CA GLY A 355 6.54 -28.88 -14.06
C GLY A 355 6.96 -27.41 -13.99
N GLN A 356 5.98 -26.51 -13.90
CA GLN A 356 6.21 -25.08 -13.71
C GLN A 356 6.30 -24.77 -12.21
N SER A 357 7.39 -24.15 -11.74
CA SER A 357 7.49 -23.72 -10.35
C SER A 357 6.73 -22.42 -10.14
N VAL A 358 5.84 -22.37 -9.16
CA VAL A 358 5.08 -21.18 -8.78
C VAL A 358 5.13 -21.01 -7.26
N GLU A 359 5.49 -19.82 -6.80
CA GLU A 359 5.56 -19.48 -5.37
C GLU A 359 4.57 -18.36 -5.07
N PHE A 360 3.77 -18.54 -4.01
CA PHE A 360 2.88 -17.51 -3.47
C PHE A 360 3.34 -17.18 -2.06
N ILE A 361 4.02 -16.05 -1.91
CA ILE A 361 4.59 -15.62 -0.64
C ILE A 361 3.63 -14.61 -0.03
N VAL A 362 2.96 -15.04 1.03
CA VAL A 362 1.82 -14.34 1.65
C VAL A 362 2.16 -14.00 3.08
N SER A 363 2.10 -12.70 3.43
CA SER A 363 2.31 -12.25 4.80
C SER A 363 1.16 -12.68 5.72
N PHE A 364 1.39 -12.73 7.03
CA PHE A 364 0.29 -13.01 7.97
C PHE A 364 -0.82 -11.96 7.93
N ALA A 365 -0.50 -10.69 7.68
CA ALA A 365 -1.51 -9.65 7.51
C ALA A 365 -2.44 -9.95 6.33
N THR A 366 -1.88 -10.36 5.20
CA THR A 366 -2.64 -10.74 4.00
C THR A 366 -3.42 -12.05 4.21
N LEU A 367 -2.82 -13.04 4.88
CA LEU A 367 -3.49 -14.29 5.22
C LEU A 367 -4.70 -14.06 6.15
N LEU A 368 -4.57 -13.21 7.17
CA LEU A 368 -5.64 -12.89 8.11
C LEU A 368 -6.81 -12.20 7.43
N CYS A 369 -6.53 -11.28 6.49
CA CYS A 369 -7.56 -10.64 5.68
C CYS A 369 -8.38 -11.67 4.88
N TYR A 370 -7.70 -12.65 4.26
CA TYR A 370 -8.38 -13.68 3.47
C TYR A 370 -9.10 -14.73 4.33
N ASP A 371 -8.56 -15.05 5.50
CA ASP A 371 -9.17 -15.92 6.50
C ASP A 371 -10.50 -15.35 7.02
N LYS A 372 -10.55 -14.04 7.26
CA LYS A 372 -11.74 -13.30 7.72
C LYS A 372 -12.74 -12.97 6.63
N TYR A 373 -12.45 -13.31 5.36
CA TYR A 373 -13.25 -12.92 4.18
C TYR A 373 -13.28 -11.40 3.93
N ASP A 374 -12.30 -10.66 4.44
CA ASP A 374 -12.20 -9.20 4.29
C ASP A 374 -11.54 -8.80 2.95
N CYS A 375 -10.93 -9.75 2.24
CA CYS A 375 -10.43 -9.56 0.87
C CYS A 375 -10.71 -10.74 -0.04
N THR A 376 -10.85 -10.42 -1.32
CA THR A 376 -10.98 -11.35 -2.44
C THR A 376 -9.67 -12.07 -2.74
N GLY A 377 -9.74 -13.14 -3.55
CA GLY A 377 -8.53 -13.83 -4.04
C GLY A 377 -7.61 -12.90 -4.85
N GLN A 378 -8.19 -11.99 -5.65
CA GLN A 378 -7.41 -11.04 -6.44
C GLN A 378 -6.68 -10.02 -5.55
N GLU A 379 -7.34 -9.50 -4.51
CA GLU A 379 -6.72 -8.59 -3.56
C GLU A 379 -5.62 -9.27 -2.74
N LEU A 380 -5.81 -10.55 -2.35
CA LEU A 380 -4.76 -11.33 -1.72
C LEU A 380 -3.53 -11.46 -2.63
N ILE A 381 -3.73 -11.81 -3.90
CA ILE A 381 -2.65 -11.95 -4.87
C ILE A 381 -1.91 -10.62 -5.07
N ASN A 382 -2.65 -9.52 -5.18
CA ASN A 382 -2.05 -8.18 -5.34
C ASN A 382 -1.19 -7.77 -4.14
N ARG A 383 -1.57 -8.22 -2.93
CA ARG A 383 -0.84 -8.00 -1.68
C ARG A 383 0.24 -9.04 -1.37
N SER A 384 0.39 -10.06 -2.22
CA SER A 384 1.38 -11.14 -2.07
C SER A 384 2.51 -10.99 -3.08
N MET A 385 3.60 -11.74 -2.90
CA MET A 385 4.59 -11.90 -3.97
C MET A 385 4.34 -13.21 -4.69
N VAL A 386 4.14 -13.14 -6.00
CA VAL A 386 4.01 -14.31 -6.85
C VAL A 386 5.25 -14.46 -7.70
N LEU A 387 5.89 -15.63 -7.64
CA LEU A 387 7.02 -15.97 -8.50
C LEU A 387 6.64 -17.10 -9.44
N ILE A 388 7.01 -16.99 -10.71
CA ILE A 388 6.99 -18.11 -11.67
C ILE A 388 8.44 -18.41 -12.04
N ASN A 389 8.90 -19.63 -11.75
CA ASN A 389 10.30 -20.04 -11.95
C ASN A 389 11.31 -19.05 -11.34
N GLY A 390 10.97 -18.46 -10.19
CA GLY A 390 11.79 -17.46 -9.49
C GLY A 390 11.66 -16.02 -9.99
N GLU A 391 10.87 -15.75 -11.03
CA GLU A 391 10.63 -14.39 -11.53
C GLU A 391 9.33 -13.82 -10.97
N ARG A 392 9.37 -12.59 -10.44
CA ARG A 392 8.19 -11.91 -9.90
C ARG A 392 7.21 -11.54 -11.01
N VAL A 393 5.96 -11.92 -10.84
CA VAL A 393 4.87 -11.64 -11.77
C VAL A 393 3.69 -10.97 -11.10
N ALA A 394 2.82 -10.36 -11.89
CA ALA A 394 1.46 -10.01 -11.48
C ALA A 394 0.48 -10.98 -12.15
N LEU A 395 -0.57 -11.37 -11.43
CA LEU A 395 -1.61 -12.25 -11.95
C LEU A 395 -2.96 -11.53 -11.93
N ASP A 396 -3.74 -11.74 -12.98
CA ASP A 396 -5.14 -11.35 -13.08
C ASP A 396 -5.97 -12.65 -13.15
N LEU A 397 -6.62 -12.98 -12.03
CA LEU A 397 -7.34 -14.23 -11.86
C LEU A 397 -8.58 -14.28 -12.76
N GLN A 398 -9.35 -13.19 -12.83
CA GLN A 398 -10.57 -13.13 -13.65
C GLN A 398 -10.27 -13.23 -15.14
N ARG A 399 -9.19 -12.57 -15.60
CA ARG A 399 -8.76 -12.66 -16.99
C ARG A 399 -8.28 -14.08 -17.33
N ALA A 400 -7.54 -14.70 -16.41
CA ALA A 400 -7.10 -16.08 -16.58
C ALA A 400 -8.29 -17.05 -16.66
N GLU A 401 -9.37 -16.83 -15.93
CA GLU A 401 -10.58 -17.66 -16.05
C GLU A 401 -11.30 -17.42 -17.40
N ALA A 402 -11.49 -16.16 -17.80
CA ALA A 402 -12.21 -15.78 -19.02
C ALA A 402 -11.59 -16.32 -20.32
N GLU A 403 -10.26 -16.44 -20.37
CA GLU A 403 -9.55 -17.04 -21.51
C GLU A 403 -9.83 -18.56 -21.68
N TYR A 404 -10.47 -19.22 -20.69
CA TYR A 404 -10.87 -20.64 -20.77
C TYR A 404 -12.19 -20.83 -21.51
N ALA A 405 -13.15 -19.94 -21.26
CA ALA A 405 -14.53 -20.07 -21.76
C ALA A 405 -14.67 -19.79 -23.27
N ALA A 406 -13.58 -19.37 -23.93
CA ALA A 406 -13.53 -19.06 -25.36
C ALA A 406 -13.06 -20.23 -26.24
N HIS A 407 -12.80 -21.41 -25.65
CA HIS A 407 -12.47 -22.68 -26.32
C HIS A 407 -13.42 -23.78 -25.87
#